data_AF-A0A1I2KZR4-F1
#
_entry.id   AF-A0A1I2KZR4-F1
#
_cell.length_a   1.000
_cell.length_b   1.000
_cell.length_c   1.000
_cell.angle_alpha   90.00
_cell.angle_beta   90.00
_cell.angle_gamma   90.00
#
_symmetry.space_group_name_H-M   'P 1'
#
loop_
_entity.id
_entity.type
_entity.pdbx_description
1 polymer ?
#
loop_
_entity_poly.entity_id
_entity_poly.type
_entity_poly.pdbx_seq_one_letter_code
_entity_poly.pdbx_strand_id
1 'polypeptide(L)'
;MEQNRAYKKWMFILLPALAMSLGWGLRGHIGGGPYGAMIPGAMVALSICLLLELPRTFSALVVVFGVAGVGIGGEMTYGQTLGFLRNMDTVWWGTFGTTVKGATWGFLGGMILSLGFLHRQIPLKTLLYAYLWLFVGMVIGFKLINDPMVLYFSYPEKPRPESWAALLVGGIAMLTYLRFKLPTVSRQLVTRFSLWGLLGGGLGFGLGGFWFVVGGKLGDAVIYHDWWKAMEFSFGALLGAALGFAAWLSRRTIQELAQEKSDLENEHGWVYQELLIGLGAGLLIYWLVPYTLEPFADGASGTDSFMMVGLRTVATILVNYAFFGLILILIALKFPWAAWQLGITLTFCHAAIDLIRDFYPDTNRWTPFTMYFLFVFLLTANVGVLVSYYKQNERLVRNLFLLLIWACMLISFGRWALHPERLNIDGLSFMQVLFGRFAVDLIFFSEAVILTVLLKRWFGDTKPERIKVASYSQ
;
A
#
# COMPACT_ATOMS: atom_id res chain seq x y z
N MET A 1 16.71 25.27 -24.26
CA MET A 1 16.29 23.88 -23.97
C MET A 1 17.38 23.25 -23.11
N GLU A 2 17.41 23.60 -21.83
CA GLU A 2 18.36 23.01 -20.87
C GLU A 2 17.96 21.56 -20.58
N GLN A 3 18.97 20.70 -20.49
CA GLN A 3 18.83 19.27 -20.24
C GLN A 3 17.99 19.02 -18.99
N ASN A 4 16.76 18.56 -19.21
CA ASN A 4 15.94 17.86 -18.21
C ASN A 4 16.86 16.88 -17.47
N ARG A 5 16.97 17.00 -16.14
CA ARG A 5 17.76 16.08 -15.31
C ARG A 5 17.17 14.67 -15.46
N ALA A 6 17.63 13.93 -16.46
CA ALA A 6 17.20 12.56 -16.65
C ALA A 6 17.81 11.72 -15.53
N TYR A 7 17.02 11.45 -14.47
CA TYR A 7 17.46 10.55 -13.40
C TYR A 7 17.88 9.20 -13.99
N LYS A 8 18.98 8.66 -13.47
CA LYS A 8 19.59 7.43 -14.00
C LYS A 8 18.72 6.22 -13.66
N LYS A 9 18.80 5.17 -14.50
CA LYS A 9 18.06 3.90 -14.31
C LYS A 9 18.18 3.34 -12.90
N TRP A 10 19.37 3.34 -12.30
CA TRP A 10 19.57 2.80 -10.97
C TRP A 10 18.81 3.58 -9.88
N MET A 11 18.54 4.88 -10.07
CA MET A 11 17.77 5.68 -9.12
C MET A 11 16.30 5.24 -9.10
N PHE A 12 15.76 4.89 -10.27
CA PHE A 12 14.43 4.30 -10.43
C PHE A 12 14.31 2.90 -9.84
N ILE A 13 15.42 2.23 -9.54
CA ILE A 13 15.40 0.93 -8.87
C ILE A 13 15.57 1.16 -7.36
N LEU A 14 16.61 1.91 -6.97
CA LEU A 14 17.02 2.06 -5.57
C LEU A 14 16.00 2.84 -4.73
N LEU A 15 15.52 3.99 -5.19
CA LEU A 15 14.65 4.82 -4.35
C LEU A 15 13.28 4.16 -4.11
N PRO A 16 12.58 3.62 -5.13
CA PRO A 16 11.36 2.85 -4.90
C PRO A 16 11.59 1.59 -4.07
N ALA A 17 12.74 0.91 -4.21
CA ALA A 17 13.09 -0.24 -3.38
C ALA A 17 13.22 0.14 -1.90
N LEU A 18 14.01 1.16 -1.57
CA LEU A 18 14.17 1.64 -0.19
C LEU A 18 12.83 2.16 0.37
N ALA A 19 12.05 2.88 -0.45
CA ALA A 19 10.73 3.39 -0.07
C ALA A 19 9.76 2.26 0.31
N MET A 20 9.69 1.21 -0.52
CA MET A 20 8.84 0.06 -0.21
C MET A 20 9.41 -0.83 0.88
N SER A 21 10.73 -0.99 1.00
CA SER A 21 11.38 -1.71 2.12
C SER A 21 10.93 -1.12 3.45
N LEU A 22 11.14 0.20 3.62
CA LEU A 22 10.74 0.91 4.84
C LEU A 22 9.23 0.84 5.04
N GLY A 23 8.44 1.09 3.99
CA GLY A 23 6.99 1.06 4.07
C GLY A 23 6.43 -0.31 4.49
N TRP A 24 7.00 -1.40 3.98
CA TRP A 24 6.57 -2.76 4.34
C TRP A 24 6.95 -3.14 5.76
N GLY A 25 8.17 -2.81 6.17
CA GLY A 25 8.60 -3.11 7.52
C GLY A 25 7.86 -2.25 8.56
N LEU A 26 7.63 -0.95 8.28
CA LEU A 26 6.79 -0.07 9.10
C LEU A 26 5.38 -0.62 9.23
N ARG A 27 4.77 -1.04 8.10
CA ARG A 27 3.47 -1.70 8.09
C ARG A 27 3.45 -2.82 9.10
N GLY A 28 4.32 -3.81 9.00
CA GLY A 28 4.26 -4.94 9.92
C GLY A 28 4.65 -4.60 11.36
N HIS A 29 5.31 -3.47 11.62
CA HIS A 29 5.76 -3.09 12.97
C HIS A 29 4.71 -2.24 13.68
N ILE A 30 3.97 -1.41 12.93
CA ILE A 30 2.84 -0.65 13.46
C ILE A 30 1.63 -1.58 13.63
N GLY A 31 1.31 -2.43 12.63
CA GLY A 31 0.22 -3.39 12.73
C GLY A 31 0.01 -4.26 11.48
N GLY A 32 -0.49 -5.49 11.70
CA GLY A 32 -0.58 -6.51 10.65
C GLY A 32 -1.85 -6.49 9.79
N GLY A 33 -2.70 -5.46 9.91
CA GLY A 33 -4.00 -5.39 9.24
C GLY A 33 -3.93 -5.28 7.71
N PRO A 34 -5.09 -5.46 7.03
CA PRO A 34 -5.18 -5.36 5.57
C PRO A 34 -4.86 -3.95 5.05
N TYR A 35 -5.27 -2.92 5.78
CA TYR A 35 -5.04 -1.51 5.46
C TYR A 35 -3.57 -1.07 5.61
N GLY A 36 -2.71 -1.87 6.28
CA GLY A 36 -1.32 -1.49 6.54
C GLY A 36 -0.51 -1.30 5.27
N ALA A 37 -0.89 -2.00 4.20
CA ALA A 37 -0.22 -1.94 2.90
C ALA A 37 -0.47 -0.63 2.13
N MET A 38 -1.30 0.27 2.69
CA MET A 38 -1.42 1.65 2.22
C MET A 38 -0.10 2.41 2.34
N ILE A 39 0.66 2.22 3.42
CA ILE A 39 1.94 2.90 3.69
C ILE A 39 2.93 2.67 2.53
N PRO A 40 3.32 1.43 2.20
CA PRO A 40 4.24 1.19 1.09
C PRO A 40 3.65 1.60 -0.27
N GLY A 41 2.32 1.51 -0.45
CA GLY A 41 1.64 2.00 -1.66
C GLY A 41 1.80 3.51 -1.88
N ALA A 42 1.63 4.30 -0.83
CA ALA A 42 1.88 5.74 -0.87
C ALA A 42 3.36 6.03 -1.13
N MET A 43 4.27 5.36 -0.41
CA MET A 43 5.71 5.61 -0.51
C MET A 43 6.27 5.29 -1.91
N VAL A 44 5.86 4.16 -2.52
CA VAL A 44 6.30 3.83 -3.88
C VAL A 44 5.76 4.81 -4.90
N ALA A 45 4.49 5.21 -4.78
CA ALA A 45 3.89 6.19 -5.69
C ALA A 45 4.57 7.56 -5.59
N LEU A 46 4.82 8.05 -4.37
CA LEU A 46 5.56 9.29 -4.13
C LEU A 46 6.98 9.24 -4.71
N SER A 47 7.69 8.13 -4.51
CA SER A 47 9.04 7.94 -5.04
C SER A 47 9.08 8.00 -6.57
N ILE A 48 8.12 7.35 -7.24
CA ILE A 48 8.00 7.34 -8.70
C ILE A 48 7.59 8.72 -9.21
N CYS A 49 6.65 9.41 -8.55
CA CYS A 49 6.24 10.76 -8.92
C CYS A 49 7.39 11.76 -8.85
N LEU A 50 8.26 11.66 -7.84
CA LEU A 50 9.47 12.49 -7.72
C LEU A 50 10.46 12.22 -8.85
N LEU A 51 10.74 10.95 -9.15
CA LEU A 51 11.69 10.56 -10.19
C LEU A 51 11.20 10.88 -11.61
N LEU A 52 9.88 10.93 -11.81
CA LEU A 52 9.27 11.32 -13.08
C LEU A 52 8.98 12.82 -13.18
N GLU A 53 9.16 13.56 -12.09
CA GLU A 53 8.87 15.00 -11.96
C GLU A 53 7.43 15.34 -12.35
N LEU A 54 6.48 14.53 -11.89
CA LEU A 54 5.08 14.68 -12.26
C LEU A 54 4.45 15.93 -11.64
N PRO A 55 3.49 16.58 -12.32
CA PRO A 55 2.73 17.70 -11.77
C PRO A 55 2.04 17.35 -10.44
N ARG A 56 1.77 18.36 -9.62
CA ARG A 56 1.26 18.20 -8.25
C ARG A 56 -0.07 17.45 -8.20
N THR A 57 -1.08 17.91 -8.96
CA THR A 57 -2.42 17.31 -8.98
C THR A 57 -2.38 15.90 -9.58
N PHE A 58 -1.55 15.70 -10.61
CA PHE A 58 -1.35 14.40 -11.22
C PHE A 58 -0.74 13.40 -10.23
N SER A 59 0.28 13.83 -9.47
CA SER A 59 0.92 13.03 -8.42
C SER A 59 -0.06 12.65 -7.32
N ALA A 60 -0.95 13.57 -6.92
CA ALA A 60 -1.94 13.32 -5.87
C ALA A 60 -2.84 12.12 -6.22
N LEU A 61 -3.33 12.08 -7.45
CA LEU A 61 -4.14 10.97 -7.94
C LEU A 61 -3.32 9.68 -8.08
N VAL A 62 -2.12 9.74 -8.64
CA VAL A 62 -1.22 8.56 -8.71
C VAL A 62 -0.99 7.96 -7.33
N VAL A 63 -0.82 8.78 -6.29
CA VAL A 63 -0.66 8.31 -4.91
C VAL A 63 -1.91 7.61 -4.39
N VAL A 64 -3.11 8.13 -4.63
CA VAL A 64 -4.36 7.43 -4.26
C VAL A 64 -4.47 6.08 -4.96
N PHE A 65 -4.16 6.00 -6.26
CA PHE A 65 -4.16 4.74 -6.99
C PHE A 65 -3.07 3.78 -6.48
N GLY A 66 -1.90 4.28 -6.06
CA GLY A 66 -0.86 3.46 -5.43
C GLY A 66 -1.29 2.89 -4.09
N VAL A 67 -1.91 3.71 -3.24
CA VAL A 67 -2.48 3.33 -1.95
C VAL A 67 -3.60 2.29 -2.11
N ALA A 68 -4.51 2.52 -3.06
CA ALA A 68 -5.58 1.57 -3.36
C ALA A 68 -5.00 0.26 -3.91
N GLY A 69 -4.14 0.33 -4.93
CA GLY A 69 -3.61 -0.85 -5.61
C GLY A 69 -2.79 -1.75 -4.70
N VAL A 70 -1.82 -1.18 -3.98
CA VAL A 70 -0.97 -1.95 -3.07
C VAL A 70 -1.74 -2.36 -1.81
N GLY A 71 -2.70 -1.56 -1.35
CA GLY A 71 -3.53 -1.93 -0.20
C GLY A 71 -4.39 -3.18 -0.42
N ILE A 72 -4.85 -3.45 -1.66
CA ILE A 72 -5.72 -4.61 -1.97
C ILE A 72 -5.10 -5.94 -1.59
N GLY A 73 -3.78 -6.10 -1.75
CA GLY A 73 -3.15 -7.37 -1.39
C GLY A 73 -3.13 -7.63 0.11
N GLY A 74 -3.38 -6.62 0.96
CA GLY A 74 -3.49 -6.76 2.42
C GLY A 74 -4.63 -7.67 2.85
N GLU A 75 -5.59 -7.92 1.97
CA GLU A 75 -6.71 -8.85 2.16
C GLU A 75 -6.29 -10.31 2.18
N MET A 76 -5.10 -10.63 1.68
CA MET A 76 -4.58 -11.99 1.73
C MET A 76 -4.06 -12.30 3.13
N THR A 77 -4.57 -13.36 3.73
CA THR A 77 -3.97 -13.96 4.91
C THR A 77 -2.74 -14.77 4.49
N TYR A 78 -1.63 -14.68 5.22
CA TYR A 78 -0.42 -15.45 4.91
C TYR A 78 0.38 -15.86 6.15
N GLY A 79 -0.11 -15.57 7.37
CA GLY A 79 0.56 -15.97 8.61
C GLY A 79 0.75 -17.48 8.72
N GLN A 80 -0.26 -18.28 8.35
CA GLN A 80 -0.14 -19.74 8.32
C GLN A 80 0.75 -20.23 7.17
N THR A 81 0.73 -19.56 6.02
CA THR A 81 1.63 -19.85 4.89
C THR A 81 3.10 -19.71 5.30
N LEU A 82 3.43 -18.69 6.09
CA LEU A 82 4.76 -18.49 6.64
C LEU A 82 5.11 -19.52 7.72
N GLY A 83 4.10 -20.06 8.42
CA GLY A 83 4.27 -21.19 9.33
C GLY A 83 4.85 -22.42 8.63
N PHE A 84 4.46 -22.70 7.38
CA PHE A 84 5.02 -23.81 6.60
C PHE A 84 6.51 -23.67 6.31
N LEU A 85 7.05 -22.45 6.26
CA LEU A 85 8.47 -22.21 5.99
C LEU A 85 9.38 -22.57 7.18
N ARG A 86 8.80 -22.75 8.38
CA ARG A 86 9.55 -23.15 9.58
C ARG A 86 9.88 -24.64 9.60
N ASN A 87 9.11 -25.46 8.89
CA ASN A 87 9.30 -26.90 8.82
C ASN A 87 9.87 -27.29 7.45
N MET A 88 10.94 -28.09 7.46
CA MET A 88 11.63 -28.49 6.22
C MET A 88 10.74 -29.31 5.29
N ASP A 89 9.82 -30.11 5.83
CA ASP A 89 8.90 -30.95 5.04
C ASP A 89 7.87 -30.13 4.27
N THR A 90 7.51 -28.94 4.78
CA THR A 90 6.51 -28.05 4.16
C THR A 90 7.13 -26.82 3.51
N VAL A 91 8.46 -26.71 3.49
CA VAL A 91 9.16 -25.49 3.04
C VAL A 91 8.80 -25.13 1.60
N TRP A 92 8.77 -26.10 0.69
CA TRP A 92 8.47 -25.84 -0.71
C TRP A 92 7.01 -25.44 -0.94
N TRP A 93 6.09 -25.97 -0.13
CA TRP A 93 4.69 -25.54 -0.14
C TRP A 93 4.54 -24.11 0.38
N GLY A 94 5.22 -23.77 1.47
CA GLY A 94 5.29 -22.41 2.00
C GLY A 94 5.91 -21.42 1.00
N THR A 95 7.00 -21.80 0.33
CA THR A 95 7.66 -20.99 -0.69
C THR A 95 6.77 -20.78 -1.91
N PHE A 96 6.08 -21.83 -2.37
CA PHE A 96 5.12 -21.71 -3.44
C PHE A 96 3.95 -20.79 -3.06
N GLY A 97 3.37 -20.98 -1.87
CA GLY A 97 2.27 -20.15 -1.37
C GLY A 97 2.64 -18.68 -1.20
N THR A 98 3.81 -18.37 -0.62
CA THR A 98 4.32 -16.99 -0.52
C THR A 98 4.61 -16.39 -1.88
N THR A 99 5.18 -17.15 -2.81
CA THR A 99 5.43 -16.69 -4.19
C THR A 99 4.11 -16.34 -4.89
N VAL A 100 3.10 -17.20 -4.81
CA VAL A 100 1.77 -16.97 -5.43
C VAL A 100 1.09 -15.75 -4.82
N LYS A 101 1.08 -15.64 -3.49
CA LYS A 101 0.49 -14.49 -2.78
C LYS A 101 1.23 -13.19 -3.11
N GLY A 102 2.56 -13.21 -3.11
CA GLY A 102 3.39 -12.05 -3.48
C GLY A 102 3.19 -11.63 -4.93
N ALA A 103 3.13 -12.58 -5.84
CA ALA A 103 2.88 -12.35 -7.26
C ALA A 103 1.50 -11.71 -7.50
N THR A 104 0.47 -12.24 -6.83
CA THR A 104 -0.89 -11.69 -6.88
C THR A 104 -0.94 -10.26 -6.34
N TRP A 105 -0.24 -10.01 -5.22
CA TRP A 105 -0.16 -8.70 -4.60
C TRP A 105 0.46 -7.67 -5.55
N GLY A 106 1.65 -7.98 -6.06
CA GLY A 106 2.36 -7.07 -6.95
C GLY A 106 1.65 -6.89 -8.30
N PHE A 107 0.99 -7.92 -8.81
CA PHE A 107 0.19 -7.87 -10.03
C PHE A 107 -0.93 -6.81 -9.95
N LEU A 108 -1.74 -6.87 -8.89
CA LEU A 108 -2.83 -5.91 -8.64
C LEU A 108 -2.29 -4.53 -8.31
N GLY A 109 -1.26 -4.47 -7.45
CA GLY A 109 -0.60 -3.22 -7.07
C GLY A 109 -0.05 -2.45 -8.27
N GLY A 110 0.69 -3.14 -9.14
CA GLY A 110 1.19 -2.55 -10.38
C GLY A 110 0.06 -2.16 -11.34
N MET A 111 -0.93 -3.02 -11.53
CA MET A 111 -2.07 -2.73 -12.42
C MET A 111 -2.79 -1.45 -12.02
N ILE A 112 -3.21 -1.32 -10.77
CA ILE A 112 -4.01 -0.18 -10.31
C ILE A 112 -3.15 1.08 -10.20
N LEU A 113 -1.90 0.99 -9.73
CA LEU A 113 -0.97 2.12 -9.77
C LEU A 113 -0.84 2.70 -11.19
N SER A 114 -0.76 1.83 -12.21
CA SER A 114 -0.63 2.28 -13.59
C SER A 114 -1.87 2.97 -14.15
N LEU A 115 -3.07 2.64 -13.64
CA LEU A 115 -4.30 3.37 -13.95
C LEU A 115 -4.26 4.79 -13.39
N GLY A 116 -3.52 5.02 -12.30
CA GLY A 116 -3.22 6.35 -11.79
C GLY A 116 -2.50 7.22 -12.81
N PHE A 117 -1.59 6.67 -13.63
CA PHE A 117 -0.96 7.43 -14.71
C PHE A 117 -1.91 7.69 -15.90
N LEU A 118 -2.99 6.93 -16.00
CA LEU A 118 -3.94 6.99 -17.11
C LEU A 118 -5.27 7.66 -16.73
N HIS A 119 -5.41 8.18 -15.51
CA HIS A 119 -6.68 8.65 -14.95
C HIS A 119 -7.40 9.71 -15.81
N ARG A 120 -6.64 10.53 -16.58
CA ARG A 120 -7.22 11.54 -17.50
C ARG A 120 -7.72 10.93 -18.80
N GLN A 121 -7.12 9.83 -19.25
CA GLN A 121 -7.41 9.20 -20.54
C GLN A 121 -8.43 8.07 -20.45
N ILE A 122 -8.65 7.54 -19.25
CA ILE A 122 -9.61 6.46 -19.03
C ILE A 122 -10.96 7.07 -18.65
N PRO A 123 -12.01 6.86 -19.47
CA PRO A 123 -13.35 7.27 -19.10
C PRO A 123 -13.76 6.59 -17.79
N LEU A 124 -14.46 7.31 -16.91
CA LEU A 124 -14.95 6.78 -15.64
C LEU A 124 -15.74 5.47 -15.81
N LYS A 125 -16.56 5.38 -16.88
CA LYS A 125 -17.31 4.15 -17.20
C LYS A 125 -16.39 2.95 -17.42
N THR A 126 -15.28 3.13 -18.13
CA THR A 126 -14.28 2.08 -18.36
C THR A 126 -13.64 1.65 -17.04
N LEU A 127 -13.32 2.60 -16.16
CA LEU A 127 -12.79 2.29 -14.84
C LEU A 127 -13.80 1.50 -13.98
N LEU A 128 -15.06 1.93 -13.95
CA LEU A 128 -16.14 1.23 -13.21
C LEU A 128 -16.36 -0.19 -13.72
N TYR A 129 -16.39 -0.38 -15.04
CA TYR A 129 -16.50 -1.72 -15.63
C TYR A 129 -15.26 -2.58 -15.36
N ALA A 130 -14.06 -2.00 -15.33
CA ALA A 130 -12.85 -2.73 -14.96
C ALA A 130 -12.93 -3.27 -13.53
N TYR A 131 -13.41 -2.46 -12.58
CA TYR A 131 -13.66 -2.90 -11.21
C TYR A 131 -14.83 -3.89 -11.09
N LEU A 132 -15.87 -3.74 -11.91
CA LEU A 132 -16.94 -4.74 -11.97
C LEU A 132 -16.38 -6.11 -12.38
N TRP A 133 -15.50 -6.15 -13.38
CA TRP A 133 -14.82 -7.39 -13.78
C TRP A 133 -13.87 -7.91 -12.71
N LEU A 134 -13.20 -7.04 -11.96
CA LEU A 134 -12.44 -7.43 -10.76
C LEU A 134 -13.34 -8.17 -9.76
N PHE A 135 -14.49 -7.60 -9.41
CA PHE A 135 -15.42 -8.20 -8.44
C PHE A 135 -16.05 -9.51 -8.95
N VAL A 136 -16.44 -9.57 -10.22
CA VAL A 136 -16.94 -10.80 -10.84
C VAL A 136 -15.88 -11.91 -10.78
N GLY A 137 -14.63 -11.60 -11.13
CA GLY A 137 -13.54 -12.56 -11.02
C GLY A 137 -13.21 -12.94 -9.57
N MET A 138 -13.38 -12.03 -8.61
CA MET A 138 -13.27 -12.34 -7.18
C MET A 138 -14.34 -13.35 -6.74
N VAL A 139 -15.61 -13.17 -7.11
CA VAL A 139 -16.67 -14.15 -6.82
C VAL A 139 -16.29 -15.52 -7.38
N ILE A 140 -15.82 -15.56 -8.63
CA ILE A 140 -15.39 -16.80 -9.28
C ILE A 140 -14.23 -17.45 -8.52
N GLY A 141 -13.18 -16.70 -8.18
CA GLY A 141 -12.03 -17.25 -7.46
C GLY A 141 -12.36 -17.68 -6.03
N PHE A 142 -13.27 -16.99 -5.33
CA PHE A 142 -13.81 -17.46 -4.05
C PHE A 142 -14.50 -18.81 -4.23
N LYS A 143 -15.51 -18.88 -5.11
CA LYS A 143 -16.37 -20.06 -5.22
C LYS A 143 -15.72 -21.27 -5.87
N LEU A 144 -14.74 -21.08 -6.74
CA LEU A 144 -14.09 -22.19 -7.45
C LEU A 144 -12.78 -22.66 -6.80
N ILE A 145 -12.10 -21.81 -6.00
CA ILE A 145 -10.76 -22.13 -5.49
C ILE A 145 -10.67 -21.94 -3.97
N ASN A 146 -10.95 -20.74 -3.46
CA ASN A 146 -10.71 -20.45 -2.04
C ASN A 146 -11.71 -21.14 -1.10
N ASP A 147 -13.02 -20.95 -1.29
CA ASP A 147 -14.07 -21.56 -0.48
C ASP A 147 -14.03 -23.11 -0.51
N PRO A 148 -13.89 -23.78 -1.68
CA PRO A 148 -13.76 -25.23 -1.73
C PRO A 148 -12.35 -25.74 -1.36
N MET A 149 -11.41 -24.84 -1.05
CA MET A 149 -10.03 -25.16 -0.65
C MET A 149 -9.26 -26.03 -1.66
N VAL A 150 -9.51 -25.85 -2.98
CA VAL A 150 -8.87 -26.64 -4.06
C VAL A 150 -7.35 -26.50 -4.03
N LEU A 151 -6.87 -25.27 -3.78
CA LEU A 151 -5.46 -24.97 -3.55
C LEU A 151 -5.37 -24.02 -2.36
N TYR A 152 -4.80 -24.49 -1.26
CA TYR A 152 -4.86 -23.81 0.03
C TYR A 152 -3.49 -23.72 0.70
N PHE A 153 -3.14 -22.51 1.17
CA PHE A 153 -1.84 -22.23 1.77
C PHE A 153 -1.95 -21.97 3.28
N SER A 154 -2.86 -22.69 3.93
CA SER A 154 -3.20 -22.60 5.34
C SER A 154 -3.40 -24.00 5.92
N TYR A 155 -3.29 -24.16 7.25
CA TYR A 155 -3.31 -25.48 7.88
C TYR A 155 -4.70 -26.14 7.73
N PRO A 156 -4.79 -27.41 7.25
CA PRO A 156 -6.08 -28.07 7.00
C PRO A 156 -6.97 -28.23 8.24
N GLU A 157 -6.38 -28.38 9.43
CA GLU A 157 -7.10 -28.62 10.68
C GLU A 157 -7.84 -27.38 11.20
N LYS A 158 -7.28 -26.19 10.94
CA LYS A 158 -7.82 -24.88 11.34
C LYS A 158 -7.53 -23.86 10.24
N PRO A 159 -8.18 -23.99 9.08
CA PRO A 159 -7.88 -23.18 7.91
C PRO A 159 -8.28 -21.73 8.19
N ARG A 160 -7.34 -20.79 7.99
CA ARG A 160 -7.70 -19.37 7.90
C ARG A 160 -8.33 -19.10 6.54
N PRO A 161 -9.40 -18.28 6.44
CA PRO A 161 -9.95 -17.85 5.16
C PRO A 161 -8.88 -17.24 4.25
N GLU A 162 -8.85 -17.63 2.99
CA GLU A 162 -7.93 -17.13 1.98
C GLU A 162 -8.65 -16.40 0.85
N SER A 163 -8.03 -15.36 0.30
CA SER A 163 -8.59 -14.53 -0.77
C SER A 163 -7.65 -14.40 -1.98
N TRP A 164 -6.51 -15.10 -1.97
CA TRP A 164 -5.48 -14.92 -3.00
C TRP A 164 -5.98 -15.30 -4.39
N ALA A 165 -6.81 -16.35 -4.52
CA ALA A 165 -7.29 -16.82 -5.81
C ALA A 165 -8.40 -15.91 -6.33
N ALA A 166 -9.31 -15.47 -5.45
CA ALA A 166 -10.29 -14.43 -5.75
C ALA A 166 -9.62 -13.17 -6.31
N LEU A 167 -8.58 -12.67 -5.64
CA LEU A 167 -7.83 -11.50 -6.08
C LEU A 167 -7.09 -11.72 -7.41
N LEU A 168 -6.44 -12.87 -7.59
CA LEU A 168 -5.73 -13.20 -8.82
C LEU A 168 -6.68 -13.30 -10.02
N VAL A 169 -7.76 -14.08 -9.89
CA VAL A 169 -8.78 -14.26 -10.94
C VAL A 169 -9.47 -12.93 -11.25
N GLY A 170 -9.83 -12.17 -10.22
CA GLY A 170 -10.34 -10.81 -10.36
C GLY A 170 -9.40 -9.89 -11.13
N GLY A 171 -8.12 -9.88 -10.76
CA GLY A 171 -7.13 -9.07 -11.45
C GLY A 171 -6.94 -9.48 -12.92
N ILE A 172 -6.97 -10.78 -13.22
CA ILE A 172 -6.91 -11.30 -14.60
C ILE A 172 -8.13 -10.84 -15.39
N ALA A 173 -9.33 -10.92 -14.82
CA ALA A 173 -10.57 -10.47 -15.46
C ALA A 173 -10.51 -8.96 -15.75
N MET A 174 -10.09 -8.15 -14.77
CA MET A 174 -9.88 -6.71 -14.92
C MET A 174 -8.84 -6.38 -16.02
N LEU A 175 -7.67 -7.03 -15.99
CA LEU A 175 -6.63 -6.82 -17.01
C LEU A 175 -7.13 -7.22 -18.40
N THR A 176 -7.88 -8.32 -18.50
CA THR A 176 -8.45 -8.80 -19.77
C THR A 176 -9.42 -7.77 -20.34
N TYR A 177 -10.34 -7.26 -19.52
CA TYR A 177 -11.25 -6.19 -19.91
C TYR A 177 -10.50 -4.92 -20.36
N LEU A 178 -9.53 -4.46 -19.56
CA LEU A 178 -8.72 -3.28 -19.87
C LEU A 178 -7.90 -3.48 -21.15
N ARG A 179 -7.41 -4.70 -21.41
CA ARG A 179 -6.75 -5.02 -22.68
C ARG A 179 -7.71 -4.76 -23.84
N PHE A 180 -8.93 -5.25 -23.82
CA PHE A 180 -9.85 -5.02 -24.94
C PHE A 180 -10.32 -3.57 -25.09
N LYS A 181 -10.32 -2.77 -24.02
CA LYS A 181 -10.86 -1.40 -24.05
C LYS A 181 -9.83 -0.29 -24.19
N LEU A 182 -8.60 -0.49 -23.73
CA LEU A 182 -7.58 0.53 -23.76
C LEU A 182 -6.83 0.57 -25.11
N PRO A 183 -6.42 1.77 -25.58
CA PRO A 183 -5.49 1.93 -26.69
C PRO A 183 -4.16 1.19 -26.43
N THR A 184 -3.43 0.89 -27.50
CA THR A 184 -2.19 0.10 -27.44
C THR A 184 -1.17 0.64 -26.43
N VAL A 185 -0.94 1.94 -26.41
CA VAL A 185 0.03 2.59 -25.50
C VAL A 185 -0.39 2.40 -24.04
N SER A 186 -1.65 2.70 -23.71
CA SER A 186 -2.21 2.55 -22.36
C SER A 186 -2.23 1.07 -21.93
N ARG A 187 -2.57 0.16 -22.84
CA ARG A 187 -2.55 -1.30 -22.61
C ARG A 187 -1.15 -1.80 -22.26
N GLN A 188 -0.14 -1.34 -23.00
CA GLN A 188 1.26 -1.69 -22.75
C GLN A 188 1.73 -1.18 -21.40
N LEU A 189 1.35 0.04 -21.01
CA LEU A 189 1.66 0.61 -19.71
C LEU A 189 1.09 -0.24 -18.58
N VAL A 190 -0.22 -0.53 -18.63
CA VAL A 190 -0.90 -1.34 -17.61
C VAL A 190 -0.28 -2.73 -17.52
N THR A 191 -0.12 -3.41 -18.67
CA THR A 191 0.47 -4.74 -18.70
C THR A 191 1.89 -4.74 -18.14
N ARG A 192 2.72 -3.74 -18.47
CA ARG A 192 4.10 -3.67 -18.01
C ARG A 192 4.17 -3.56 -16.49
N PHE A 193 3.38 -2.66 -15.89
CA PHE A 193 3.33 -2.53 -14.44
C PHE A 193 2.76 -3.78 -13.77
N SER A 194 1.71 -4.39 -14.32
CA SER A 194 1.16 -5.66 -13.83
C SER A 194 2.20 -6.78 -13.83
N LEU A 195 2.95 -6.95 -14.92
CA LEU A 195 3.94 -8.03 -15.04
C LEU A 195 5.18 -7.80 -14.18
N TRP A 196 5.71 -6.57 -14.15
CA TRP A 196 6.83 -6.26 -13.25
C TRP A 196 6.42 -6.32 -11.79
N GLY A 197 5.21 -5.88 -11.45
CA GLY A 197 4.64 -6.06 -10.13
C GLY A 197 4.51 -7.54 -9.78
N LEU A 198 3.97 -8.37 -10.68
CA LEU A 198 3.88 -9.82 -10.50
C LEU A 198 5.24 -10.45 -10.22
N LEU A 199 6.25 -10.13 -11.03
CA LEU A 199 7.61 -10.64 -10.87
C LEU A 199 8.26 -10.15 -9.57
N GLY A 200 8.24 -8.85 -9.32
CA GLY A 200 8.84 -8.25 -8.12
C GLY A 200 8.18 -8.71 -6.84
N GLY A 201 6.86 -8.86 -6.84
CA GLY A 201 6.11 -9.35 -5.69
C GLY A 201 6.30 -10.84 -5.45
N GLY A 202 6.30 -11.66 -6.51
CA GLY A 202 6.53 -13.10 -6.43
C GLY A 202 7.94 -13.43 -5.95
N LEU A 203 8.95 -12.82 -6.57
CA LEU A 203 10.35 -12.95 -6.12
C LEU A 203 10.53 -12.36 -4.72
N GLY A 204 9.96 -11.19 -4.46
CA GLY A 204 10.07 -10.51 -3.17
C GLY A 204 9.56 -11.36 -2.01
N PHE A 205 8.34 -11.85 -2.10
CA PHE A 205 7.74 -12.61 -1.01
C PHE A 205 8.26 -14.05 -0.97
N GLY A 206 8.43 -14.70 -2.13
CA GLY A 206 8.97 -16.06 -2.22
C GLY A 206 10.42 -16.15 -1.73
N LEU A 207 11.32 -15.31 -2.24
CA LEU A 207 12.72 -15.29 -1.78
C LEU A 207 12.83 -14.76 -0.35
N GLY A 208 12.03 -13.75 0.01
CA GLY A 208 11.96 -13.27 1.38
C GLY A 208 11.53 -14.36 2.36
N GLY A 209 10.71 -15.32 1.93
CA GLY A 209 10.33 -16.48 2.72
C GLY A 209 11.53 -17.30 3.25
N PHE A 210 12.66 -17.33 2.53
CA PHE A 210 13.84 -18.06 2.97
C PHE A 210 14.48 -17.47 4.24
N TRP A 211 14.18 -16.24 4.63
CA TRP A 211 14.58 -15.73 5.95
C TRP A 211 14.00 -16.55 7.09
N PHE A 212 12.80 -17.14 6.94
CA PHE A 212 12.23 -18.07 7.92
C PHE A 212 12.98 -19.39 7.98
N VAL A 213 13.48 -19.87 6.83
CA VAL A 213 14.27 -21.10 6.77
C VAL A 213 15.62 -20.89 7.45
N VAL A 214 16.27 -19.77 7.18
CA VAL A 214 17.52 -19.37 7.83
C VAL A 214 17.30 -19.22 9.34
N GLY A 215 16.27 -18.48 9.74
CA GLY A 215 15.95 -18.27 11.15
C GLY A 215 15.59 -19.55 11.90
N GLY A 216 14.83 -20.45 11.28
CA GLY A 216 14.49 -21.75 11.87
C GLY A 216 15.70 -22.66 12.06
N LYS A 217 16.72 -22.58 11.19
CA LYS A 217 17.95 -23.36 11.31
C LYS A 217 18.97 -22.78 12.28
N LEU A 218 19.09 -21.45 12.29
CA LEU A 218 20.03 -20.78 13.20
C LEU A 218 19.50 -20.75 14.63
N GLY A 219 18.17 -20.74 14.82
CA GLY A 219 17.54 -20.80 16.15
C GLY A 219 18.13 -19.75 17.10
N ASP A 220 18.49 -20.21 18.30
CA ASP A 220 19.10 -19.37 19.34
C ASP A 220 20.63 -19.22 19.20
N ALA A 221 21.24 -19.78 18.15
CA ALA A 221 22.68 -19.65 17.91
C ALA A 221 23.09 -18.24 17.43
N VAL A 222 22.12 -17.41 17.06
CA VAL A 222 22.32 -16.03 16.60
C VAL A 222 21.46 -15.07 17.38
N ILE A 223 21.97 -13.85 17.55
CA ILE A 223 21.34 -12.81 18.37
C ILE A 223 20.05 -12.26 17.73
N TYR A 224 19.91 -12.35 16.40
CA TYR A 224 18.78 -11.81 15.66
C TYR A 224 17.64 -12.83 15.52
N HIS A 225 16.43 -12.45 15.92
CA HIS A 225 15.26 -13.34 15.93
C HIS A 225 14.09 -12.87 15.06
N ASP A 226 14.08 -11.61 14.60
CA ASP A 226 12.96 -11.01 13.87
C ASP A 226 12.97 -11.33 12.36
N TRP A 227 13.15 -12.60 12.00
CA TRP A 227 13.25 -13.06 10.60
C TRP A 227 12.03 -12.72 9.73
N TRP A 228 10.86 -12.54 10.36
CA TRP A 228 9.67 -11.99 9.69
C TRP A 228 9.94 -10.60 9.08
N LYS A 229 10.67 -9.74 9.80
CA LYS A 229 10.98 -8.38 9.36
C LYS A 229 11.94 -8.37 8.20
N ALA A 230 12.97 -9.21 8.25
CA ALA A 230 13.89 -9.40 7.11
C ALA A 230 13.13 -9.79 5.83
N MET A 231 12.11 -10.66 5.96
CA MET A 231 11.20 -11.01 4.86
C MET A 231 10.39 -9.79 4.37
N GLU A 232 9.78 -9.01 5.26
CA GLU A 232 9.01 -7.83 4.87
C GLU A 232 9.87 -6.78 4.14
N PHE A 233 11.07 -6.49 4.64
CA PHE A 233 12.01 -5.58 3.98
C PHE A 233 12.39 -6.08 2.59
N SER A 234 12.71 -7.37 2.45
CA SER A 234 13.11 -7.97 1.18
C SER A 234 11.97 -7.98 0.16
N PHE A 235 10.76 -8.28 0.61
CA PHE A 235 9.56 -8.23 -0.21
C PHE A 235 9.28 -6.80 -0.71
N GLY A 236 9.29 -5.83 0.22
CA GLY A 236 9.14 -4.41 -0.11
C GLY A 236 10.21 -3.95 -1.11
N ALA A 237 11.48 -4.23 -0.84
CA ALA A 237 12.59 -3.82 -1.69
C ALA A 237 12.47 -4.35 -3.13
N LEU A 238 12.18 -5.65 -3.30
CA LEU A 238 12.09 -6.26 -4.63
C LEU A 238 10.83 -5.82 -5.41
N LEU A 239 9.69 -5.67 -4.73
CA LEU A 239 8.48 -5.14 -5.35
C LEU A 239 8.66 -3.67 -5.75
N GLY A 240 9.24 -2.85 -4.87
CA GLY A 240 9.56 -1.45 -5.15
C GLY A 240 10.52 -1.28 -6.31
N ALA A 241 11.62 -2.06 -6.32
CA ALA A 241 12.57 -2.11 -7.42
C ALA A 241 11.90 -2.42 -8.76
N ALA A 242 11.00 -3.41 -8.80
CA ALA A 242 10.34 -3.82 -10.02
C ALA A 242 9.34 -2.78 -10.54
N LEU A 243 8.53 -2.18 -9.65
CA LEU A 243 7.59 -1.11 -10.01
C LEU A 243 8.34 0.16 -10.46
N GLY A 244 9.43 0.50 -9.78
CA GLY A 244 10.31 1.58 -10.18
C GLY A 244 10.99 1.34 -11.53
N PHE A 245 11.42 0.10 -11.80
CA PHE A 245 11.95 -0.28 -13.11
C PHE A 245 10.87 -0.20 -14.21
N ALA A 246 9.63 -0.61 -13.92
CA ALA A 246 8.50 -0.44 -14.84
C ALA A 246 8.23 1.03 -15.15
N ALA A 247 8.32 1.92 -14.15
CA ALA A 247 8.22 3.36 -14.34
C ALA A 247 9.35 3.90 -15.21
N TRP A 248 10.59 3.46 -15.00
CA TRP A 248 11.72 3.85 -15.86
C TRP A 248 11.52 3.44 -17.32
N LEU A 249 11.07 2.20 -17.57
CA LEU A 249 10.78 1.71 -18.93
C LEU A 249 9.64 2.49 -19.60
N SER A 250 8.70 3.00 -18.81
CA SER A 250 7.53 3.75 -19.29
C SER A 250 7.67 5.28 -19.19
N ARG A 251 8.82 5.80 -18.76
CA ARG A 251 8.96 7.19 -18.31
C ARG A 251 8.53 8.23 -19.35
N ARG A 252 8.87 8.03 -20.63
CA ARG A 252 8.51 8.94 -21.72
C ARG A 252 7.00 9.02 -21.88
N THR A 253 6.36 7.86 -21.99
CA THR A 253 4.90 7.76 -22.05
C THR A 253 4.24 8.41 -20.84
N ILE A 254 4.70 8.13 -19.61
CA ILE A 254 4.09 8.73 -18.42
C ILE A 254 4.25 10.26 -18.39
N GLN A 255 5.41 10.77 -18.82
CA GLN A 255 5.65 12.21 -18.90
C GLN A 255 4.78 12.88 -19.96
N GLU A 256 4.58 12.26 -21.12
CA GLU A 256 3.65 12.74 -22.15
C GLU A 256 2.22 12.80 -21.62
N LEU A 257 1.75 11.76 -20.93
CA LEU A 257 0.44 11.71 -20.27
C LEU A 257 0.25 12.80 -19.21
N ALA A 258 1.33 13.16 -18.52
CA ALA A 258 1.31 14.14 -17.45
C ALA A 258 1.31 15.60 -17.97
N GLN A 259 1.91 15.84 -19.14
CA GLN A 259 1.99 17.16 -19.76
C GLN A 259 0.68 17.64 -20.41
N GLU A 260 -0.28 16.74 -20.61
CA GLU A 260 -1.60 17.08 -21.13
C GLU A 260 -2.29 18.06 -20.17
N LYS A 261 -2.40 19.34 -20.58
CA LYS A 261 -2.97 20.44 -19.79
C LYS A 261 -4.36 20.05 -19.30
N SER A 262 -4.60 20.26 -18.01
CA SER A 262 -5.84 19.87 -17.35
C SER A 262 -6.41 21.05 -16.59
N ASP A 263 -7.70 21.31 -16.79
CA ASP A 263 -8.47 22.32 -16.05
C ASP A 263 -8.51 22.04 -14.53
N LEU A 264 -8.20 20.80 -14.12
CA LEU A 264 -8.12 20.36 -12.72
C LEU A 264 -6.99 21.04 -11.94
N GLU A 265 -6.00 21.66 -12.60
CA GLU A 265 -4.97 22.45 -11.90
C GLU A 265 -5.53 23.76 -11.31
N ASN A 266 -6.69 24.22 -11.80
CA ASN A 266 -7.35 25.43 -11.32
C ASN A 266 -8.41 25.18 -10.24
N GLU A 267 -8.76 23.92 -9.97
CA GLU A 267 -9.74 23.60 -8.93
C GLU A 267 -9.13 23.68 -7.53
N HIS A 268 -9.58 24.66 -6.76
CA HIS A 268 -9.15 24.89 -5.38
C HIS A 268 -10.30 24.58 -4.43
N GLY A 269 -10.17 23.48 -3.69
CA GLY A 269 -10.97 23.26 -2.48
C GLY A 269 -10.43 24.11 -1.33
N TRP A 270 -11.32 24.55 -0.45
CA TRP A 270 -10.90 25.22 0.79
C TRP A 270 -10.38 24.15 1.76
N VAL A 271 -9.40 24.51 2.60
CA VAL A 271 -8.75 23.56 3.54
C VAL A 271 -9.77 22.75 4.36
N TYR A 272 -10.82 23.40 4.87
CA TYR A 272 -11.85 22.71 5.65
C TYR A 272 -12.63 21.67 4.82
N GLN A 273 -12.84 21.92 3.53
CA GLN A 273 -13.53 20.97 2.65
C GLN A 273 -12.66 19.72 2.43
N GLU A 274 -11.33 19.87 2.36
CA GLU A 274 -10.42 18.72 2.16
C GLU A 274 -10.41 17.84 3.40
N LEU A 275 -10.35 18.48 4.56
CA LEU A 275 -10.41 17.81 5.86
C LEU A 275 -11.76 17.11 6.05
N LEU A 276 -12.87 17.74 5.64
CA LEU A 276 -14.20 17.13 5.71
C LEU A 276 -14.34 15.92 4.78
N ILE A 277 -13.82 15.99 3.56
CA ILE A 277 -13.81 14.83 2.64
C ILE A 277 -12.93 13.71 3.20
N GLY A 278 -11.73 14.04 3.67
CA GLY A 278 -10.84 13.07 4.31
C GLY A 278 -11.51 12.40 5.51
N LEU A 279 -12.10 13.18 6.41
CA LEU A 279 -12.83 12.68 7.57
C LEU A 279 -14.02 11.81 7.16
N GLY A 280 -14.84 12.27 6.22
CA GLY A 280 -16.00 11.52 5.73
C GLY A 280 -15.62 10.19 5.10
N ALA A 281 -14.56 10.17 4.29
CA ALA A 281 -14.03 8.94 3.72
C ALA A 281 -13.46 8.00 4.80
N GLY A 282 -12.74 8.54 5.79
CA GLY A 282 -12.23 7.76 6.92
C GLY A 282 -13.33 7.15 7.78
N LEU A 283 -14.37 7.91 8.10
CA LEU A 283 -15.55 7.42 8.83
C LEU A 283 -16.30 6.35 8.03
N LEU A 284 -16.41 6.50 6.71
CA LEU A 284 -17.04 5.50 5.87
C LEU A 284 -16.27 4.18 5.87
N ILE A 285 -14.97 4.24 5.61
CA ILE A 285 -14.11 3.07 5.38
C ILE A 285 -13.75 2.36 6.69
N TYR A 286 -13.37 3.11 7.72
CA TYR A 286 -12.85 2.53 8.97
C TYR A 286 -13.90 2.36 10.05
N TRP A 287 -15.13 2.84 9.84
CA TRP A 287 -16.17 2.75 10.86
C TRP A 287 -17.53 2.30 10.32
N LEU A 288 -18.17 3.08 9.44
CA LEU A 288 -19.55 2.82 9.02
C LEU A 288 -19.70 1.47 8.32
N VAL A 289 -18.87 1.20 7.30
CA VAL A 289 -18.94 -0.08 6.58
C VAL A 289 -18.57 -1.25 7.49
N PRO A 290 -17.44 -1.23 8.22
CA PRO A 290 -17.12 -2.31 9.13
C PRO A 290 -18.18 -2.58 10.20
N TYR A 291 -18.73 -1.53 10.83
CA TYR A 291 -19.76 -1.68 11.86
C TYR A 291 -21.06 -2.28 11.33
N THR A 292 -21.45 -1.95 10.09
CA THR A 292 -22.76 -2.35 9.53
C THR A 292 -22.70 -3.64 8.71
N LEU A 293 -21.66 -3.84 7.92
CA LEU A 293 -21.59 -4.92 6.92
C LEU A 293 -20.68 -6.09 7.32
N GLU A 294 -19.61 -5.89 8.08
CA GLU A 294 -18.74 -7.01 8.48
C GLU A 294 -19.47 -8.07 9.32
N PRO A 295 -20.32 -7.73 10.31
CA PRO A 295 -21.06 -8.76 11.05
C PRO A 295 -21.96 -9.61 10.14
N PHE A 296 -22.48 -9.02 9.06
CA PHE A 296 -23.25 -9.73 8.06
C PHE A 296 -22.38 -10.56 7.11
N ALA A 297 -21.21 -10.06 6.72
CA ALA A 297 -20.27 -10.81 5.89
C ALA A 297 -19.69 -12.03 6.63
N ASP A 298 -19.32 -11.86 7.91
CA ASP A 298 -18.66 -12.87 8.74
C ASP A 298 -19.64 -13.89 9.35
N GLY A 299 -20.92 -13.53 9.50
CA GLY A 299 -21.93 -14.37 10.13
C GLY A 299 -22.42 -15.57 9.30
N ALA A 300 -21.65 -16.05 8.33
CA ALA A 300 -22.02 -17.17 7.46
C ALA A 300 -22.30 -18.44 8.28
N SER A 301 -23.46 -19.06 8.04
CA SER A 301 -23.89 -20.28 8.74
C SER A 301 -23.97 -21.46 7.77
N GLY A 302 -23.70 -22.68 8.26
CA GLY A 302 -23.86 -23.91 7.47
C GLY A 302 -25.31 -24.20 7.02
N THR A 303 -26.28 -23.41 7.51
CA THR A 303 -27.70 -23.49 7.19
C THR A 303 -28.18 -22.40 6.22
N ASP A 304 -27.28 -21.57 5.70
CA ASP A 304 -27.66 -20.48 4.79
C ASP A 304 -28.24 -21.01 3.47
N SER A 305 -29.35 -20.41 3.02
CA SER A 305 -29.91 -20.70 1.70
C SER A 305 -28.97 -20.23 0.58
N PHE A 306 -29.12 -20.78 -0.63
CA PHE A 306 -28.30 -20.37 -1.79
C PHE A 306 -28.30 -18.85 -2.03
N MET A 307 -29.47 -18.21 -1.87
CA MET A 307 -29.60 -16.76 -1.98
C MET A 307 -28.80 -16.02 -0.88
N MET A 308 -28.85 -16.50 0.36
CA MET A 308 -28.08 -15.92 1.47
C MET A 308 -26.58 -16.08 1.27
N VAL A 309 -26.11 -17.23 0.77
CA VAL A 309 -24.70 -17.43 0.41
C VAL A 309 -24.26 -16.44 -0.66
N GLY A 310 -25.11 -16.19 -1.67
CA GLY A 310 -24.87 -15.17 -2.68
C GLY A 310 -24.76 -13.77 -2.08
N LEU A 311 -25.72 -13.37 -1.25
CA LEU A 311 -25.73 -12.07 -0.59
C LEU A 311 -24.51 -11.86 0.33
N ARG A 312 -24.12 -12.87 1.10
CA ARG A 312 -22.92 -12.79 1.94
C ARG A 312 -21.64 -12.70 1.12
N THR A 313 -21.55 -13.41 0.00
CA THR A 313 -20.39 -13.30 -0.91
C THR A 313 -20.26 -11.88 -1.46
N VAL A 314 -21.38 -11.25 -1.83
CA VAL A 314 -21.39 -9.84 -2.22
C VAL A 314 -20.97 -8.96 -1.05
N ALA A 315 -21.50 -9.19 0.15
CA ALA A 315 -21.10 -8.43 1.35
C ALA A 315 -19.60 -8.56 1.65
N THR A 316 -19.01 -9.75 1.53
CA THR A 316 -17.56 -9.98 1.66
C THR A 316 -16.76 -9.10 0.70
N ILE A 317 -17.22 -8.92 -0.54
CA ILE A 317 -16.58 -8.02 -1.50
C ILE A 317 -16.74 -6.55 -1.09
N LEU A 318 -17.91 -6.17 -0.58
CA LEU A 318 -18.20 -4.78 -0.15
C LEU A 318 -17.44 -4.35 1.11
N VAL A 319 -17.02 -5.30 1.95
CA VAL A 319 -16.17 -5.03 3.12
C VAL A 319 -14.68 -5.24 2.85
N ASN A 320 -14.32 -5.67 1.64
CA ASN A 320 -12.95 -5.91 1.23
C ASN A 320 -12.29 -4.62 0.72
N TYR A 321 -10.98 -4.51 0.91
CA TYR A 321 -10.21 -3.36 0.47
C TYR A 321 -10.23 -3.12 -1.05
N ALA A 322 -10.53 -4.12 -1.89
CA ALA A 322 -10.79 -3.89 -3.32
C ALA A 322 -11.94 -2.91 -3.55
N PHE A 323 -13.00 -2.98 -2.74
CA PHE A 323 -14.11 -2.05 -2.78
C PHE A 323 -13.75 -0.69 -2.15
N PHE A 324 -13.06 -0.68 -1.02
CA PHE A 324 -12.59 0.58 -0.41
C PHE A 324 -11.61 1.33 -1.32
N GLY A 325 -10.71 0.63 -2.00
CA GLY A 325 -9.81 1.20 -2.99
C GLY A 325 -10.58 1.85 -4.15
N LEU A 326 -11.65 1.23 -4.63
CA LEU A 326 -12.55 1.84 -5.62
C LEU A 326 -13.18 3.13 -5.06
N ILE A 327 -13.73 3.09 -3.85
CA ILE A 327 -14.32 4.28 -3.22
C ILE A 327 -13.29 5.41 -3.13
N LEU A 328 -12.08 5.14 -2.64
CA LEU A 328 -11.00 6.13 -2.54
C LEU A 328 -10.70 6.74 -3.90
N ILE A 329 -10.58 5.92 -4.94
CA ILE A 329 -10.33 6.39 -6.32
C ILE A 329 -11.50 7.25 -6.82
N LEU A 330 -12.75 6.84 -6.61
CA LEU A 330 -13.92 7.58 -7.07
C LEU A 330 -14.05 8.95 -6.38
N ILE A 331 -13.80 9.00 -5.06
CA ILE A 331 -13.78 10.27 -4.32
C ILE A 331 -12.63 11.15 -4.84
N ALA A 332 -11.44 10.58 -5.06
CA ALA A 332 -10.29 11.33 -5.56
C ALA A 332 -10.51 11.88 -6.98
N LEU A 333 -11.15 11.10 -7.87
CA LEU A 333 -11.50 11.55 -9.21
C LEU A 333 -12.57 12.66 -9.20
N LYS A 334 -13.52 12.59 -8.25
CA LYS A 334 -14.56 13.62 -8.08
C LYS A 334 -14.04 14.88 -7.40
N PHE A 335 -13.08 14.74 -6.49
CA PHE A 335 -12.50 15.82 -5.71
C PHE A 335 -10.96 15.77 -5.75
N PRO A 336 -10.32 16.07 -6.90
CA PRO A 336 -8.87 15.91 -7.06
C PRO A 336 -8.06 16.76 -6.08
N TRP A 337 -8.60 17.91 -5.67
CA TRP A 337 -7.99 18.78 -4.67
C TRP A 337 -7.90 18.13 -3.28
N ALA A 338 -8.76 17.16 -2.94
CA ALA A 338 -8.72 16.40 -1.69
C ALA A 338 -7.86 15.12 -1.75
N ALA A 339 -7.31 14.78 -2.92
CA ALA A 339 -6.62 13.50 -3.13
C ALA A 339 -5.40 13.30 -2.20
N TRP A 340 -4.72 14.37 -1.78
CA TRP A 340 -3.63 14.26 -0.80
C TRP A 340 -4.11 13.79 0.58
N GLN A 341 -5.30 14.22 1.01
CA GLN A 341 -5.88 13.74 2.27
C GLN A 341 -6.21 12.24 2.17
N LEU A 342 -6.74 11.81 1.03
CA LEU A 342 -7.05 10.39 0.79
C LEU A 342 -5.79 9.52 0.69
N GLY A 343 -4.74 10.02 0.05
CA GLY A 343 -3.50 9.27 -0.17
C GLY A 343 -2.54 9.25 1.04
N ILE A 344 -2.47 10.33 1.81
CA ILE A 344 -1.50 10.47 2.92
C ILE A 344 -2.19 10.39 4.28
N THR A 345 -3.22 11.20 4.50
CA THR A 345 -3.87 11.29 5.82
C THR A 345 -4.61 10.01 6.17
N LEU A 346 -5.37 9.41 5.24
CA LEU A 346 -6.04 8.12 5.51
C LEU A 346 -5.05 6.96 5.65
N THR A 347 -3.95 6.97 4.89
CA THR A 347 -2.85 6.03 5.08
C THR A 347 -2.28 6.11 6.50
N PHE A 348 -2.08 7.32 7.01
CA PHE A 348 -1.65 7.52 8.40
C PHE A 348 -2.75 7.21 9.42
N CYS A 349 -4.01 7.52 9.13
CA CYS A 349 -5.15 7.22 9.99
C CYS A 349 -5.17 5.74 10.37
N HIS A 350 -4.91 4.87 9.40
CA HIS A 350 -4.79 3.45 9.68
C HIS A 350 -3.63 3.11 10.63
N ALA A 351 -2.45 3.71 10.47
CA ALA A 351 -1.35 3.53 11.40
C ALA A 351 -1.74 3.95 12.84
N ALA A 352 -2.51 5.03 12.97
CA ALA A 352 -3.05 5.47 14.26
C ALA A 352 -4.10 4.49 14.82
N ILE A 353 -4.98 3.94 13.98
CA ILE A 353 -5.94 2.90 14.38
C ILE A 353 -5.20 1.68 14.94
N ASP A 354 -4.20 1.16 14.22
CA ASP A 354 -3.46 -0.02 14.66
C ASP A 354 -2.69 0.22 15.95
N LEU A 355 -2.09 1.41 16.12
CA LEU A 355 -1.49 1.79 17.41
C LEU A 355 -2.51 1.69 18.55
N ILE A 356 -3.69 2.31 18.39
CA ILE A 356 -4.72 2.33 19.43
C ILE A 356 -5.29 0.93 19.70
N ARG A 357 -5.35 0.06 18.69
CA ARG A 357 -5.72 -1.35 18.88
C ARG A 357 -4.69 -2.10 19.73
N ASP A 358 -3.41 -1.78 19.58
CA ASP A 358 -2.36 -2.35 20.44
C ASP A 358 -2.42 -1.79 21.88
N PHE A 359 -2.83 -0.53 22.08
CA PHE A 359 -3.09 0.01 23.43
C PHE A 359 -4.27 -0.68 24.13
N TYR A 360 -5.29 -1.12 23.38
CA TYR A 360 -6.56 -1.60 23.94
C TYR A 360 -7.10 -2.87 23.24
N PRO A 361 -6.40 -4.01 23.38
CA PRO A 361 -6.71 -5.23 22.61
C PRO A 361 -8.09 -5.83 22.91
N ASP A 362 -8.61 -5.65 24.14
CA ASP A 362 -9.87 -6.26 24.59
C ASP A 362 -11.11 -5.41 24.27
N THR A 363 -10.93 -4.26 23.62
CA THR A 363 -12.04 -3.32 23.38
C THR A 363 -12.73 -3.61 22.07
N ASN A 364 -14.06 -3.41 22.04
CA ASN A 364 -14.83 -3.57 20.81
C ASN A 364 -14.34 -2.54 19.78
N ARG A 365 -13.64 -3.04 18.76
CA ARG A 365 -13.05 -2.24 17.69
C ARG A 365 -14.05 -1.34 16.93
N TRP A 366 -15.34 -1.61 17.05
CA TRP A 366 -16.38 -0.87 16.35
C TRP A 366 -17.22 0.09 17.21
N THR A 367 -16.97 0.17 18.52
CA THR A 367 -17.71 1.10 19.38
C THR A 367 -17.42 2.56 19.00
N PRO A 368 -18.43 3.33 18.54
CA PRO A 368 -18.23 4.72 18.14
C PRO A 368 -17.99 5.64 19.33
N PHE A 369 -17.36 6.79 19.06
CA PHE A 369 -17.23 7.91 20.01
C PHE A 369 -16.62 7.53 21.36
N THR A 370 -15.72 6.56 21.35
CA THR A 370 -14.89 6.20 22.51
C THR A 370 -13.69 7.14 22.62
N MET A 371 -12.99 7.10 23.76
CA MET A 371 -11.70 7.79 23.90
C MET A 371 -10.69 7.32 22.84
N TYR A 372 -10.77 6.06 22.40
CA TYR A 372 -9.94 5.50 21.33
C TYR A 372 -10.17 6.19 20.00
N PHE A 373 -11.45 6.36 19.64
CA PHE A 373 -11.84 7.11 18.47
C PHE A 373 -11.33 8.55 18.53
N LEU A 374 -11.43 9.21 19.70
CA LEU A 374 -10.90 10.56 19.89
C LEU A 374 -9.38 10.61 19.69
N PHE A 375 -8.61 9.66 20.22
CA PHE A 375 -7.16 9.62 20.01
C PHE A 375 -6.77 9.40 18.54
N VAL A 376 -7.40 8.44 17.85
CA VAL A 376 -7.19 8.22 16.41
C VAL A 376 -7.51 9.50 15.64
N PHE A 377 -8.66 10.13 15.95
CA PHE A 377 -9.08 11.37 15.31
C PHE A 377 -8.06 12.50 15.52
N LEU A 378 -7.60 12.72 16.76
CA LEU A 378 -6.62 13.77 17.06
C LEU A 378 -5.29 13.53 16.35
N LEU A 379 -4.74 12.30 16.40
CA LEU A 379 -3.51 11.97 15.69
C LEU A 379 -3.64 12.20 14.18
N THR A 380 -4.75 11.74 13.61
CA THR A 380 -5.03 11.87 12.18
C THR A 380 -5.28 13.32 11.76
N ALA A 381 -5.99 14.10 12.57
CA ALA A 381 -6.26 15.51 12.31
C ALA A 381 -4.97 16.34 12.27
N ASN A 382 -4.01 16.06 13.15
CA ASN A 382 -2.69 16.69 13.11
C ASN A 382 -1.98 16.45 11.77
N VAL A 383 -1.94 15.20 11.31
CA VAL A 383 -1.37 14.87 9.99
C VAL A 383 -2.19 15.50 8.86
N GLY A 384 -3.52 15.52 8.95
CA GLY A 384 -4.39 16.15 7.96
C GLY A 384 -4.13 17.65 7.81
N VAL A 385 -3.96 18.37 8.92
CA VAL A 385 -3.57 19.80 8.91
C VAL A 385 -2.19 19.98 8.29
N LEU A 386 -1.21 19.14 8.65
CA LEU A 386 0.13 19.19 8.05
C LEU A 386 0.11 18.88 6.55
N VAL A 387 -0.74 17.96 6.09
CA VAL A 387 -0.92 17.68 4.66
C VAL A 387 -1.44 18.92 3.93
N SER A 388 -2.48 19.59 4.46
CA SER A 388 -3.00 20.82 3.85
C SER A 388 -2.00 21.99 3.93
N TYR A 389 -1.18 22.07 4.98
CA TYR A 389 -0.09 23.05 5.08
C TYR A 389 0.98 22.80 4.02
N TYR A 390 1.52 21.57 3.94
CA TYR A 390 2.56 21.23 2.97
C TYR A 390 2.07 21.27 1.52
N LYS A 391 0.76 21.10 1.27
CA LYS A 391 0.09 21.25 -0.04
C LYS A 391 0.48 22.54 -0.76
N GLN A 392 0.61 23.63 -0.01
CA GLN A 392 0.88 24.96 -0.55
C GLN A 392 2.37 25.17 -0.90
N ASN A 393 3.26 24.30 -0.43
CA ASN A 393 4.70 24.47 -0.61
C ASN A 393 5.16 24.07 -2.02
N GLU A 394 6.22 24.73 -2.50
CA GLU A 394 6.81 24.44 -3.82
C GLU A 394 7.31 23.00 -3.95
N ARG A 395 7.71 22.38 -2.83
CA ARG A 395 8.33 21.06 -2.74
C ARG A 395 7.37 20.02 -2.16
N LEU A 396 6.12 20.11 -2.58
CA LEU A 396 4.99 19.35 -2.07
C LEU A 396 5.26 17.85 -1.91
N VAL A 397 5.52 17.16 -3.02
CA VAL A 397 5.62 15.68 -3.05
C VAL A 397 6.71 15.19 -2.10
N ARG A 398 7.86 15.87 -2.09
CA ARG A 398 8.98 15.56 -1.19
C ARG A 398 8.58 15.78 0.28
N ASN A 399 7.95 16.91 0.59
CA ASN A 399 7.57 17.24 1.96
C ASN A 399 6.50 16.27 2.50
N LEU A 400 5.53 15.87 1.66
CA LEU A 400 4.54 14.85 2.04
C LEU A 400 5.17 13.46 2.20
N PHE A 401 6.18 13.13 1.40
CA PHE A 401 6.93 11.89 1.58
C PHE A 401 7.68 11.87 2.92
N LEU A 402 8.37 12.96 3.25
CA LEU A 402 9.02 13.11 4.56
C LEU A 402 8.00 13.09 5.70
N LEU A 403 6.86 13.78 5.56
CA LEU A 403 5.78 13.75 6.54
C LEU A 403 5.31 12.32 6.80
N LEU A 404 5.01 11.56 5.74
CA LEU A 404 4.54 10.18 5.87
C LEU A 404 5.59 9.30 6.55
N ILE A 405 6.86 9.37 6.14
CA ILE A 405 7.96 8.62 6.76
C ILE A 405 7.99 8.91 8.26
N TRP A 406 8.12 10.19 8.64
CA TRP A 406 8.37 10.54 10.04
C TRP A 406 7.12 10.41 10.92
N ALA A 407 5.92 10.59 10.36
CA ALA A 407 4.68 10.32 11.07
C ALA A 407 4.53 8.83 11.38
N CYS A 408 4.79 7.94 10.41
CA CYS A 408 4.77 6.50 10.66
C CYS A 408 5.89 6.04 11.60
N MET A 409 7.10 6.61 11.50
CA MET A 409 8.19 6.34 12.45
C MET A 409 7.80 6.74 13.88
N LEU A 410 7.12 7.89 14.05
CA LEU A 410 6.66 8.34 15.36
C LEU A 410 5.66 7.34 15.97
N ILE A 411 4.72 6.83 15.17
CA ILE A 411 3.79 5.79 15.62
C ILE A 411 4.53 4.49 15.97
N SER A 412 5.48 4.09 15.12
CA SER A 412 6.33 2.90 15.32
C SER A 412 7.06 2.97 16.66
N PHE A 413 7.75 4.07 16.95
CA PHE A 413 8.45 4.26 18.23
C PHE A 413 7.51 4.54 19.39
N GLY A 414 6.34 5.12 19.15
CA GLY A 414 5.29 5.29 20.15
C GLY A 414 4.88 3.95 20.78
N ARG A 415 4.97 2.83 20.03
CA ARG A 415 4.76 1.49 20.57
C ARG A 415 5.80 1.06 21.61
N TRP A 416 6.97 1.70 21.71
CA TRP A 416 7.91 1.37 22.78
C TRP A 416 7.41 1.85 24.14
N ALA A 417 6.67 2.96 24.18
CA ALA A 417 6.02 3.42 25.40
C ALA A 417 4.94 2.45 25.89
N LEU A 418 4.39 1.62 24.99
CA LEU A 418 3.38 0.60 25.29
C LEU A 418 3.92 -0.68 25.91
N HIS A 419 5.15 -1.01 25.58
CA HIS A 419 5.77 -2.25 25.97
C HIS A 419 7.06 -1.90 26.69
N PRO A 420 7.04 -1.34 27.91
CA PRO A 420 8.25 -0.99 28.65
C PRO A 420 9.14 -2.20 28.95
N GLU A 421 8.58 -3.42 28.95
CA GLU A 421 9.34 -4.67 28.92
C GLU A 421 10.28 -4.74 27.70
N ARG A 422 9.83 -4.21 26.54
CA ARG A 422 10.61 -3.60 25.43
C ARG A 422 11.99 -3.09 25.76
N LEU A 423 11.99 -2.22 26.74
CA LEU A 423 13.10 -1.36 27.09
C LEU A 423 13.93 -1.94 28.24
N ASN A 424 13.48 -3.06 28.83
CA ASN A 424 14.28 -3.77 29.80
C ASN A 424 15.50 -4.39 29.10
N ILE A 425 16.67 -3.87 29.44
CA ILE A 425 17.98 -4.29 28.93
C ILE A 425 18.82 -4.98 30.02
N ASP A 426 18.24 -5.18 31.22
CA ASP A 426 18.96 -5.77 32.35
C ASP A 426 19.41 -7.19 31.99
N GLY A 427 20.70 -7.46 32.20
CA GLY A 427 21.32 -8.75 31.90
C GLY A 427 21.65 -9.00 30.43
N LEU A 428 21.38 -8.05 29.52
CA LEU A 428 21.79 -8.16 28.12
C LEU A 428 23.17 -7.52 27.89
N SER A 429 24.02 -8.20 27.12
CA SER A 429 25.25 -7.61 26.59
C SER A 429 24.94 -6.50 25.59
N PHE A 430 25.89 -5.59 25.36
CA PHE A 430 25.76 -4.51 24.36
C PHE A 430 25.35 -5.05 22.97
N MET A 431 25.92 -6.17 22.55
CA MET A 431 25.59 -6.79 21.25
C MET A 431 24.18 -7.36 21.23
N GLN A 432 23.68 -7.93 22.33
CA GLN A 432 22.30 -8.40 22.42
C GLN A 432 21.30 -7.25 22.42
N VAL A 433 21.62 -6.12 23.06
CA VAL A 433 20.82 -4.90 22.97
C VAL A 433 20.75 -4.41 21.52
N LEU A 434 21.91 -4.27 20.86
CA LEU A 434 21.98 -3.68 19.53
C LEU A 434 21.41 -4.58 18.43
N PHE A 435 21.85 -5.85 18.38
CA PHE A 435 21.55 -6.77 17.28
C PHE A 435 20.43 -7.76 17.58
N GLY A 436 19.97 -7.84 18.83
CA GLY A 436 18.84 -8.68 19.22
C GLY A 436 17.61 -7.84 19.47
N ARG A 437 17.70 -6.91 20.43
CA ARG A 437 16.54 -6.15 20.89
C ARG A 437 16.12 -5.03 19.93
N PHE A 438 17.07 -4.21 19.49
CA PHE A 438 16.80 -3.00 18.71
C PHE A 438 17.20 -3.11 17.24
N ALA A 439 17.57 -4.30 16.75
CA ALA A 439 18.09 -4.46 15.39
C ALA A 439 17.13 -3.96 14.32
N VAL A 440 15.85 -4.36 14.43
CA VAL A 440 14.79 -3.96 13.50
C VAL A 440 14.57 -2.44 13.55
N ASP A 441 14.56 -1.87 14.75
CA ASP A 441 14.32 -0.45 14.95
C ASP A 441 15.48 0.42 14.42
N LEU A 442 16.71 -0.05 14.58
CA LEU A 442 17.90 0.57 13.99
C LEU A 442 17.86 0.51 12.46
N ILE A 443 17.39 -0.60 11.88
CA ILE A 443 17.19 -0.70 10.43
C ILE A 443 16.14 0.31 9.98
N PHE A 444 14.98 0.42 10.67
CA PHE A 444 13.96 1.42 10.35
C PHE A 444 14.49 2.84 10.40
N PHE A 445 15.14 3.20 11.50
CA PHE A 445 15.70 4.53 11.67
C PHE A 445 16.74 4.83 10.59
N SER A 446 17.61 3.86 10.30
CA SER A 446 18.64 3.99 9.26
C SER A 446 18.02 4.19 7.87
N GLU A 447 17.04 3.38 7.48
CA GLU A 447 16.34 3.53 6.21
C GLU A 447 15.59 4.87 6.11
N ALA A 448 14.93 5.31 7.19
CA ALA A 448 14.25 6.60 7.24
C ALA A 448 15.21 7.79 7.09
N VAL A 449 16.38 7.72 7.75
CA VAL A 449 17.45 8.72 7.62
C VAL A 449 18.04 8.69 6.22
N ILE A 450 18.37 7.52 5.68
CA ILE A 450 18.90 7.36 4.32
C ILE A 450 17.92 7.96 3.31
N LEU A 451 16.64 7.59 3.36
CA LEU A 451 15.60 8.15 2.50
C LEU A 451 15.49 9.66 2.67
N THR A 452 15.53 10.18 3.89
CA THR A 452 15.51 11.63 4.13
C THR A 452 16.68 12.35 3.47
N VAL A 453 17.89 11.78 3.60
CA VAL A 453 19.11 12.32 2.99
C VAL A 453 19.03 12.25 1.47
N LEU A 454 18.60 11.12 0.89
CA LEU A 454 18.42 10.96 -0.55
C LEU A 454 17.38 11.95 -1.08
N LEU A 455 16.25 12.11 -0.40
CA LEU A 455 15.18 13.03 -0.79
C LEU A 455 15.65 14.48 -0.75
N LYS A 456 16.43 14.87 0.26
CA LYS A 456 17.04 16.21 0.33
C LYS A 456 18.13 16.39 -0.73
N ARG A 457 19.00 15.41 -0.95
CA ARG A 457 20.14 15.57 -1.88
C ARG A 457 19.70 15.55 -3.34
N TRP A 458 18.75 14.69 -3.69
CA TRP A 458 18.32 14.54 -5.08
C TRP A 458 17.25 15.55 -5.47
N PHE A 459 16.41 15.98 -4.52
CA PHE A 459 15.26 16.87 -4.76
C PHE A 459 15.26 18.13 -3.86
N GLY A 460 16.44 18.57 -3.39
CA GLY A 460 16.58 19.71 -2.47
C GLY A 460 17.13 21.01 -3.04
N ASP A 461 17.75 21.00 -4.21
CA ASP A 461 18.45 22.18 -4.74
C ASP A 461 17.79 22.82 -5.97
N THR A 462 16.70 22.25 -6.47
CA THR A 462 15.93 22.90 -7.53
C THR A 462 15.10 24.03 -6.92
N LYS A 463 15.49 25.27 -7.20
CA LYS A 463 14.51 26.36 -7.30
C LYS A 463 13.61 25.99 -8.49
N PRO A 464 12.29 26.07 -8.38
CA PRO A 464 11.47 26.02 -9.57
C PRO A 464 11.84 27.26 -10.39
N GLU A 465 12.48 27.07 -11.54
CA GLU A 465 12.44 28.12 -12.54
C GLU A 465 10.96 28.37 -12.78
N ARG A 466 10.50 29.58 -12.42
CA ARG A 466 9.24 30.10 -12.94
C ARG A 466 9.32 29.88 -14.43
N ILE A 467 8.48 28.99 -14.95
CA ILE A 467 8.24 28.86 -16.37
C ILE A 467 7.86 30.27 -16.81
N LYS A 468 8.84 31.00 -17.38
CA LYS A 468 8.58 32.26 -18.05
C LYS A 468 7.68 31.85 -19.20
N VAL A 469 6.40 32.19 -19.08
CA VAL A 469 5.48 32.17 -20.21
C VAL A 469 6.16 33.03 -21.27
N ALA A 470 6.75 32.37 -22.26
CA ALA A 470 7.17 33.05 -23.46
C ALA A 470 5.89 33.63 -24.04
N SER A 471 5.70 34.93 -23.84
CA SER A 471 4.79 35.73 -24.63
C SER A 471 5.23 35.53 -26.07
N TYR A 472 4.52 34.69 -26.81
CA TYR A 472 4.55 34.76 -28.26
C TYR A 472 3.87 36.08 -28.62
N SER A 473 4.68 37.13 -28.68
CA SER A 473 4.31 38.39 -29.31
C SER A 473 4.61 38.27 -30.80
N GLN A 474 3.53 38.36 -31.57
CA GLN A 474 3.40 38.56 -33.02
C GLN A 474 3.51 37.31 -33.90
#